data_AF-A0A955L400-F1
#
_entry.id   AF-A0A955L400-F1
#
_cell.length_a   1.000
_cell.length_b   1.000
_cell.length_c   1.000
_cell.angle_alpha   90.00
_cell.angle_beta   90.00
_cell.angle_gamma   90.00
#
_symmetry.space_group_name_H-M   'P 1'
#
loop_
_entity.id
_entity.type
_entity.pdbx_description
1 polymer ?
#
loop_
_entity_poly.entity_id
_entity_poly.type
_entity_poly.pdbx_seq_one_letter_code
_entity_poly.pdbx_strand_id
1 'polypeptide(L)'
;MASKKTFLVEPKLQSYSPKVMIEGVKVIKYPVYASEGGDFAEYLRIYDDKVTLGRGDSLVEIEGFKPRQISRSFMPTGLVKAWHLHKKQNEIFFPTDGRFLIALYDNRIGSKSKGVSMRIYSGKDSAVAVYIPHGVAHGYMNVGSNDALLIYATDQHWDGTDEWRIPWNNKTINFDWTIPNE
;
A
#
# COMPACT_ATOMS: atom_id res chain seq x y z
N MET A 1 -32.88 32.76 -25.48
CA MET A 1 -33.45 31.72 -24.60
C MET A 1 -32.40 31.38 -23.56
N ALA A 2 -32.67 31.62 -22.28
CA ALA A 2 -31.75 31.28 -21.20
C ALA A 2 -31.67 29.74 -21.10
N SER A 3 -30.45 29.20 -21.15
CA SER A 3 -30.19 27.80 -20.84
C SER A 3 -30.72 27.52 -19.43
N LYS A 4 -31.74 26.67 -19.31
CA LYS A 4 -32.24 26.22 -18.01
C LYS A 4 -31.11 25.43 -17.36
N LYS A 5 -30.48 25.98 -16.31
CA LYS A 5 -29.63 25.19 -15.42
C LYS A 5 -30.45 24.01 -14.93
N THR A 6 -30.07 22.80 -15.33
CA THR A 6 -30.77 21.54 -15.03
C THR A 6 -30.60 21.15 -13.56
N PHE A 7 -29.52 21.61 -12.92
CA PHE A 7 -29.22 21.34 -11.53
C PHE A 7 -28.83 22.63 -10.79
N LEU A 8 -29.23 22.73 -9.52
CA LEU A 8 -28.80 23.82 -8.63
C LEU A 8 -27.36 23.63 -8.15
N VAL A 9 -26.93 22.37 -8.01
CA VAL A 9 -25.56 21.95 -7.71
C VAL A 9 -25.12 21.05 -8.86
N GLU A 10 -24.00 21.39 -9.51
CA GLU A 10 -23.49 20.61 -10.65
C GLU A 10 -23.06 19.21 -10.17
N PRO A 11 -23.74 18.13 -10.60
CA PRO A 11 -23.35 16.79 -10.22
C PRO A 11 -22.07 16.39 -10.96
N LYS A 12 -21.22 15.59 -10.30
CA LYS A 12 -20.12 14.90 -10.98
C LYS A 12 -20.61 13.53 -11.44
N LEU A 13 -20.35 13.19 -12.70
CA LEU A 13 -20.61 11.84 -13.21
C LEU A 13 -19.63 10.87 -12.55
N GLN A 14 -20.15 9.79 -11.97
CA GLN A 14 -19.33 8.72 -11.40
C GLN A 14 -18.45 8.10 -12.51
N SER A 15 -17.14 8.01 -12.26
CA SER A 15 -16.19 7.42 -13.20
C SER A 15 -15.51 6.20 -12.57
N TYR A 16 -15.40 5.12 -13.37
CA TYR A 16 -14.72 3.88 -13.00
C TYR A 16 -13.43 3.68 -13.80
N SER A 17 -12.84 4.76 -14.33
CA SER A 17 -11.61 4.68 -15.10
C SER A 17 -10.49 3.98 -14.30
N PRO A 18 -9.62 3.19 -14.95
CA PRO A 18 -8.52 2.53 -14.28
C PRO A 18 -7.66 3.54 -13.50
N LYS A 19 -7.38 3.25 -12.24
CA LYS A 19 -6.47 4.07 -11.44
C LYS A 19 -5.06 3.97 -12.03
N VAL A 20 -4.40 5.11 -12.18
CA VAL A 20 -2.99 5.17 -12.60
C VAL A 20 -2.15 4.42 -11.56
N MET A 21 -1.33 3.49 -12.03
CA MET A 21 -0.44 2.68 -11.20
C MET A 21 0.98 3.27 -11.22
N ILE A 22 1.65 3.25 -10.07
CA ILE A 22 3.09 3.57 -9.98
C ILE A 22 3.89 2.41 -10.58
N GLU A 23 4.85 2.74 -11.44
CA GLU A 23 5.72 1.80 -12.14
C GLU A 23 6.46 0.88 -11.16
N GLY A 24 6.29 -0.43 -11.32
CA GLY A 24 6.92 -1.45 -10.48
C GLY A 24 6.19 -1.76 -9.16
N VAL A 25 5.24 -0.94 -8.72
CA VAL A 25 4.38 -1.29 -7.58
C VAL A 25 3.45 -2.43 -7.98
N LYS A 26 3.37 -3.46 -7.14
CA LYS A 26 2.41 -4.57 -7.31
C LYS A 26 1.43 -4.58 -6.14
N VAL A 27 0.13 -4.60 -6.43
CA VAL A 27 -0.94 -4.79 -5.44
C VAL A 27 -1.57 -6.15 -5.70
N ILE A 28 -1.35 -7.09 -4.79
CA ILE A 28 -1.65 -8.50 -5.01
C ILE A 28 -2.65 -8.95 -3.97
N LYS A 29 -3.83 -9.39 -4.42
CA LYS A 29 -4.81 -10.00 -3.54
C LYS A 29 -4.33 -11.39 -3.16
N TYR A 30 -4.18 -11.66 -1.86
CA TYR A 30 -3.85 -13.00 -1.37
C TYR A 30 -5.10 -13.64 -0.75
N PRO A 31 -5.27 -14.97 -0.90
CA PRO A 31 -6.42 -15.66 -0.35
C PRO A 31 -6.30 -15.79 1.17
N VAL A 32 -7.39 -15.47 1.86
CA VAL A 32 -7.62 -15.75 3.28
C VAL A 32 -8.66 -16.86 3.34
N TYR A 33 -8.32 -17.97 3.97
CA TYR A 33 -9.15 -19.17 4.08
C TYR A 33 -9.81 -19.21 5.45
N ALA A 34 -11.08 -18.80 5.51
CA ALA A 34 -11.88 -18.84 6.73
C ALA A 34 -12.52 -20.22 6.94
N SER A 35 -12.64 -20.62 8.21
CA SER A 35 -13.28 -21.85 8.69
C SER A 35 -13.95 -21.59 10.04
N GLU A 36 -14.64 -22.58 10.61
CA GLU A 36 -15.23 -22.48 11.95
C GLU A 36 -14.20 -22.17 13.05
N GLY A 37 -12.93 -22.57 12.85
CA GLY A 37 -11.84 -22.36 13.81
C GLY A 37 -11.09 -21.04 13.67
N GLY A 38 -11.51 -20.15 12.77
CA GLY A 38 -10.78 -18.92 12.42
C GLY A 38 -10.33 -18.91 10.97
N ASP A 39 -9.27 -18.16 10.66
CA ASP A 39 -8.74 -18.02 9.30
C ASP A 39 -7.26 -18.43 9.18
N PHE A 40 -6.85 -18.66 7.93
CA PHE A 40 -5.48 -18.99 7.56
C PHE A 40 -5.10 -18.26 6.27
N ALA A 41 -3.89 -17.71 6.21
CA ALA A 41 -3.35 -17.07 5.02
C ALA A 41 -1.84 -17.32 4.89
N GLU A 42 -1.39 -17.50 3.66
CA GLU A 42 0.03 -17.57 3.32
C GLU A 42 0.48 -16.23 2.74
N TYR A 43 1.30 -15.49 3.50
CA TYR A 43 1.73 -14.16 3.08
C TYR A 43 2.88 -14.20 2.08
N LEU A 44 3.89 -15.04 2.30
CA LEU A 44 5.10 -15.09 1.49
C LEU A 44 5.64 -16.52 1.44
N ARG A 45 5.88 -17.03 0.23
CA ARG A 45 6.52 -18.33 0.00
C ARG A 45 7.95 -18.07 -0.47
N ILE A 46 8.91 -18.69 0.20
CA ILE A 46 10.34 -18.50 -0.04
C ILE A 46 10.91 -19.80 -0.57
N TYR A 47 11.57 -19.72 -1.73
CA TYR A 47 12.30 -20.79 -2.38
C TYR A 47 13.78 -20.39 -2.48
N ASP A 48 14.63 -21.32 -2.91
CA ASP A 48 16.08 -21.05 -3.04
C ASP A 48 16.39 -19.95 -4.07
N ASP A 49 15.60 -19.87 -5.15
CA ASP A 49 15.83 -18.99 -6.30
C ASP A 49 14.80 -17.87 -6.45
N LYS A 50 13.66 -17.94 -5.76
CA LYS A 50 12.55 -16.99 -5.92
C LYS A 50 11.67 -16.84 -4.69
N VAL A 51 10.81 -15.84 -4.75
CA VAL A 51 9.70 -15.66 -3.81
C VAL A 51 8.40 -15.40 -4.52
N THR A 52 7.33 -15.96 -3.98
CA THR A 52 5.98 -15.78 -4.52
C THR A 52 5.00 -15.34 -3.43
N LEU A 53 4.02 -14.54 -3.84
CA LEU A 53 2.86 -14.14 -3.06
C LEU A 53 1.61 -14.88 -3.56
N GLY A 54 0.63 -15.08 -2.68
CA GLY A 54 -0.60 -15.80 -3.02
C GLY A 54 -0.45 -17.33 -2.98
N ARG A 55 -1.47 -18.02 -3.49
CA ARG A 55 -1.55 -19.49 -3.49
C ARG A 55 -2.34 -19.99 -4.70
N GLY A 56 -1.95 -21.16 -5.22
CA GLY A 56 -2.60 -21.78 -6.38
C GLY A 56 -2.53 -20.90 -7.62
N ASP A 57 -3.66 -20.72 -8.30
CA ASP A 57 -3.75 -19.92 -9.53
C ASP A 57 -3.51 -18.41 -9.32
N SER A 58 -3.49 -17.95 -8.07
CA SER A 58 -3.18 -16.56 -7.70
C SER A 58 -1.71 -16.35 -7.32
N LEU A 59 -0.82 -17.30 -7.63
CA LEU A 59 0.61 -17.16 -7.35
C LEU A 59 1.24 -16.08 -8.22
N VAL A 60 1.90 -15.13 -7.58
CA VAL A 60 2.63 -14.05 -8.24
C VAL A 60 4.08 -14.06 -7.77
N GLU A 61 5.01 -14.23 -8.69
CA GLU A 61 6.43 -14.10 -8.40
C GLU A 61 6.84 -12.62 -8.24
N ILE A 62 7.69 -12.35 -7.24
CA ILE A 62 8.31 -11.05 -7.04
C ILE A 62 9.78 -11.16 -7.44
N GLU A 63 9.99 -11.04 -8.75
CA GLU A 63 11.31 -11.12 -9.37
C GLU A 63 12.34 -10.23 -8.66
N GLY A 64 13.51 -10.79 -8.37
CA GLY A 64 14.62 -10.08 -7.74
C GLY A 64 14.49 -9.82 -6.25
N PHE A 65 13.31 -10.02 -5.64
CA PHE A 65 13.13 -9.83 -4.20
C PHE A 65 13.69 -11.02 -3.41
N LYS A 66 14.57 -10.75 -2.46
CA LYS A 66 15.15 -11.76 -1.57
C LYS A 66 14.94 -11.31 -0.12
N PRO A 67 13.95 -11.85 0.61
CA PRO A 67 13.64 -11.42 1.95
C PRO A 67 14.83 -11.63 2.88
N ARG A 68 15.20 -10.59 3.63
CA ARG A 68 16.30 -10.62 4.60
C ARG A 68 15.83 -10.30 6.01
N GLN A 69 14.76 -9.53 6.14
CA GLN A 69 14.20 -9.15 7.43
C GLN A 69 12.67 -9.13 7.35
N ILE A 70 12.04 -9.52 8.46
CA ILE A 70 10.60 -9.39 8.68
C ILE A 70 10.41 -8.49 9.90
N SER A 71 9.44 -7.61 9.82
CA SER A 71 9.19 -6.61 10.86
C SER A 71 7.69 -6.40 11.08
N ARG A 72 7.34 -5.89 12.26
CA ARG A 72 5.97 -5.65 12.69
C ARG A 72 5.81 -4.18 13.05
N SER A 73 4.69 -3.58 12.65
CA SER A 73 4.23 -2.26 13.10
C SER A 73 2.81 -2.34 13.65
N PHE A 74 2.65 -1.93 14.90
CA PHE A 74 1.36 -1.69 15.52
C PHE A 74 0.90 -0.25 15.28
N MET A 75 -0.39 -0.05 15.04
CA MET A 75 -0.97 1.25 14.69
C MET A 75 -2.27 1.55 15.42
N PRO A 76 -2.25 2.47 16.40
CA PRO A 76 -3.47 3.05 16.95
C PRO A 76 -4.35 3.69 15.89
N THR A 77 -5.66 3.66 16.12
CA THR A 77 -6.67 4.31 15.27
C THR A 77 -6.33 5.78 15.00
N GLY A 78 -6.45 6.20 13.73
CA GLY A 78 -6.31 7.59 13.31
C GLY A 78 -4.87 8.09 13.15
N LEU A 79 -3.85 7.29 13.48
CA LEU A 79 -2.46 7.71 13.34
C LEU A 79 -1.92 7.50 11.93
N VAL A 80 -1.18 8.50 11.45
CA VAL A 80 -0.41 8.46 10.20
C VAL A 80 1.04 8.17 10.49
N LYS A 81 1.61 7.20 9.79
CA LYS A 81 3.05 6.91 9.80
C LYS A 81 3.59 7.02 8.38
N ALA A 82 4.13 8.20 8.08
CA ALA A 82 4.61 8.58 6.75
C ALA A 82 5.58 9.77 6.82
N TRP A 83 6.34 10.05 5.76
CA TRP A 83 6.67 9.15 4.65
C TRP A 83 8.01 8.50 4.91
N HIS A 84 8.06 7.19 4.68
CA HIS A 84 9.27 6.40 4.61
C HIS A 84 9.76 6.41 3.15
N LEU A 85 11.07 6.48 2.97
CA LEU A 85 11.69 6.40 1.64
C LEU A 85 13.01 5.64 1.74
N HIS A 86 13.16 4.61 0.92
CA HIS A 86 14.36 3.79 0.81
C HIS A 86 15.06 4.01 -0.52
N LYS A 87 16.40 4.01 -0.54
CA LYS A 87 17.16 4.09 -1.81
C LYS A 87 17.54 2.72 -2.34
N LYS A 88 17.63 1.71 -1.47
CA LYS A 88 18.06 0.35 -1.83
C LYS A 88 17.01 -0.69 -1.47
N GLN A 89 16.36 -0.54 -0.31
CA GLN A 89 15.42 -1.52 0.21
C GLN A 89 14.10 -1.51 -0.56
N ASN A 90 13.71 -2.68 -1.08
CA ASN A 90 12.34 -2.93 -1.50
C ASN A 90 11.57 -3.56 -0.32
N GLU A 91 10.25 -3.40 -0.33
CA GLU A 91 9.41 -3.87 0.77
C GLU A 91 8.13 -4.53 0.26
N ILE A 92 7.60 -5.47 1.05
CA ILE A 92 6.27 -6.01 0.86
C ILE A 92 5.47 -5.80 2.14
N PHE A 93 4.38 -5.05 2.03
CA PHE A 93 3.44 -4.82 3.11
C PHE A 93 2.40 -5.94 3.16
N PHE A 94 2.15 -6.43 4.38
CA PHE A 94 1.12 -7.41 4.73
C PHE A 94 0.24 -6.84 5.85
N PRO A 95 -0.79 -6.05 5.51
CA PRO A 95 -1.75 -5.53 6.48
C PRO A 95 -2.60 -6.71 6.99
N THR A 96 -2.37 -7.13 8.23
CA THR A 96 -2.91 -8.39 8.77
C THR A 96 -4.15 -8.19 9.64
N ASP A 97 -4.25 -7.05 10.34
CA ASP A 97 -5.38 -6.74 11.20
C ASP A 97 -5.75 -5.25 11.16
N GLY A 98 -6.99 -4.93 11.48
CA GLY A 98 -7.54 -3.58 11.36
C GLY A 98 -7.73 -3.14 9.90
N ARG A 99 -7.79 -1.82 9.67
CA ARG A 99 -7.98 -1.23 8.33
C ARG A 99 -6.93 -0.15 8.08
N PHE A 100 -6.18 -0.33 7.02
CA PHE A 100 -5.15 0.59 6.57
C PHE A 100 -5.57 1.33 5.32
N LEU A 101 -5.28 2.62 5.34
CA LEU A 101 -5.04 3.42 4.17
C LEU A 101 -3.53 3.41 3.92
N ILE A 102 -3.08 2.73 2.87
CA ILE A 102 -1.69 2.77 2.41
C ILE A 102 -1.58 3.86 1.34
N ALA A 103 -0.58 4.71 1.53
CA ALA A 103 -0.25 5.82 0.67
C ALA A 103 1.10 5.57 0.01
N LEU A 104 1.17 5.71 -1.31
CA LEU A 104 2.42 5.65 -2.08
C LEU A 104 2.57 6.92 -2.90
N TYR A 105 3.80 7.35 -3.10
CA TYR A 105 4.16 8.47 -3.98
C TYR A 105 5.45 8.17 -4.74
N ASP A 106 5.41 8.29 -6.06
CA ASP A 106 6.58 8.04 -6.88
C ASP A 106 7.51 9.26 -6.96
N ASN A 107 8.56 9.24 -6.13
CA ASN A 107 9.56 10.30 -6.07
C ASN A 107 10.77 10.05 -6.99
N ARG A 108 10.73 9.01 -7.84
CA ARG A 108 11.88 8.62 -8.66
C ARG A 108 12.05 9.55 -9.86
N ILE A 109 13.22 10.15 -9.98
CA ILE A 109 13.59 10.93 -11.16
C ILE A 109 13.66 9.98 -12.37
N GLY A 110 13.00 10.34 -13.47
CA GLY A 110 12.98 9.53 -14.69
C GLY A 110 11.91 8.43 -14.74
N SER A 111 11.18 8.18 -13.64
CA SER A 111 10.02 7.28 -13.66
C SER A 111 8.91 7.83 -14.57
N LYS A 112 8.23 6.94 -15.32
CA LYS A 112 7.07 7.30 -16.14
C LYS A 112 5.86 7.69 -15.28
N SER A 113 5.82 7.25 -14.04
CA SER A 113 4.80 7.59 -13.05
C SER A 113 5.29 8.59 -12.01
N LYS A 114 6.37 9.34 -12.26
CA LYS A 114 6.87 10.35 -11.32
C LYS A 114 5.76 11.33 -10.93
N GLY A 115 5.60 11.54 -9.62
CA GLY A 115 4.58 12.42 -9.05
C GLY A 115 3.19 11.80 -8.93
N VAL A 116 3.00 10.55 -9.38
CA VAL A 116 1.75 9.81 -9.14
C VAL A 116 1.69 9.39 -7.68
N SER A 117 0.52 9.62 -7.08
CA SER A 117 0.14 9.07 -5.77
C SER A 117 -0.80 7.89 -5.95
N MET A 118 -0.62 6.85 -5.13
CA MET A 118 -1.59 5.75 -5.02
C MET A 118 -2.22 5.71 -3.64
N ARG A 119 -3.51 5.39 -3.63
CA ARG A 119 -4.33 5.19 -2.44
C ARG A 119 -4.85 3.77 -2.43
N ILE A 120 -4.36 2.95 -1.51
CA ILE A 120 -4.69 1.51 -1.41
C ILE A 120 -5.34 1.26 -0.06
N TYR A 121 -6.49 0.59 -0.06
CA TYR A 121 -7.13 0.12 1.16
C TYR A 121 -6.84 -1.35 1.38
N SER A 122 -6.40 -1.68 2.59
CA SER A 122 -6.11 -3.06 2.97
C SER A 122 -6.32 -3.29 4.45
N GLY A 123 -6.27 -4.54 4.87
CA GLY A 123 -6.45 -4.97 6.25
C GLY A 123 -7.22 -6.27 6.29
N LYS A 124 -7.79 -6.57 7.45
CA LYS A 124 -8.50 -7.84 7.69
C LYS A 124 -9.61 -8.12 6.67
N ASP A 125 -10.38 -7.09 6.32
CA ASP A 125 -11.53 -7.21 5.42
C ASP A 125 -11.15 -7.08 3.92
N SER A 126 -9.89 -6.74 3.62
CA SER A 126 -9.38 -6.52 2.26
C SER A 126 -7.90 -6.91 2.19
N ALA A 127 -7.67 -8.23 2.12
CA ALA A 127 -6.35 -8.83 2.18
C ALA A 127 -5.58 -8.60 0.87
N VAL A 128 -4.73 -7.57 0.86
CA VAL A 128 -3.83 -7.28 -0.26
C VAL A 128 -2.40 -7.07 0.24
N ALA A 129 -1.46 -7.70 -0.44
CA ALA A 129 -0.04 -7.45 -0.26
C ALA A 129 0.38 -6.33 -1.22
N VAL A 130 1.26 -5.44 -0.76
CA VAL A 130 1.75 -4.32 -1.58
C VAL A 130 3.26 -4.42 -1.68
N TYR A 131 3.76 -4.76 -2.86
CA TYR A 131 5.19 -4.66 -3.17
C TYR A 131 5.52 -3.21 -3.54
N ILE A 132 6.51 -2.65 -2.85
CA ILE A 132 6.93 -1.27 -2.94
C ILE A 132 8.42 -1.28 -3.34
N PRO A 133 8.73 -0.91 -4.60
CA PRO A 133 10.11 -0.72 -5.01
C PRO A 133 10.77 0.44 -4.25
N HIS A 134 12.08 0.34 -4.02
CA HIS A 134 12.89 1.45 -3.53
C HIS A 134 12.68 2.71 -4.40
N GLY A 135 12.82 3.88 -3.78
CA GLY A 135 12.55 5.18 -4.38
C GLY A 135 11.08 5.60 -4.39
N VAL A 136 10.14 4.68 -4.14
CA VAL A 136 8.73 5.01 -3.89
C VAL A 136 8.56 5.39 -2.43
N ALA A 137 8.18 6.64 -2.17
CA ALA A 137 7.85 7.09 -0.82
C ALA A 137 6.54 6.43 -0.40
N HIS A 138 6.46 5.93 0.82
CA HIS A 138 5.29 5.22 1.29
C HIS A 138 4.96 5.53 2.75
N GLY A 139 3.73 5.23 3.13
CA GLY A 139 3.24 5.39 4.48
C GLY A 139 1.85 4.80 4.62
N TYR A 140 1.32 4.86 5.82
CA TYR A 140 0.01 4.30 6.09
C TYR A 140 -0.67 4.98 7.27
N MET A 141 -2.00 4.91 7.27
CA MET A 141 -2.87 5.37 8.34
C MET A 141 -3.83 4.25 8.75
N ASN A 142 -4.03 4.07 10.05
CA ASN A 142 -5.13 3.23 10.52
C ASN A 142 -6.45 4.02 10.41
N VAL A 143 -7.33 3.58 9.52
CA VAL A 143 -8.65 4.17 9.25
C VAL A 143 -9.79 3.35 9.85
N GLY A 144 -9.48 2.27 10.57
CA GLY A 144 -10.45 1.45 11.29
C GLY A 144 -10.84 2.08 12.62
N SER A 145 -11.79 1.45 13.31
CA SER A 145 -12.16 1.79 14.69
C SER A 145 -11.29 1.10 15.73
N ASN A 146 -10.64 0.00 15.36
CA ASN A 146 -9.73 -0.78 16.22
C ASN A 146 -8.28 -0.57 15.80
N ASP A 147 -7.35 -0.86 16.70
CA ASP A 147 -5.92 -0.90 16.40
C ASP A 147 -5.63 -1.86 15.24
N ALA A 148 -4.57 -1.55 14.50
CA ALA A 148 -4.22 -2.25 13.28
C ALA A 148 -2.79 -2.79 13.34
N LEU A 149 -2.55 -3.89 12.61
CA LEU A 149 -1.26 -4.55 12.56
C LEU A 149 -0.77 -4.71 11.12
N LEU A 150 0.44 -4.21 10.89
CA LEU A 150 1.18 -4.40 9.64
C LEU A 150 2.38 -5.32 9.91
N ILE A 151 2.48 -6.39 9.15
CA ILE A 151 3.73 -7.14 8.98
C ILE A 151 4.33 -6.70 7.65
N TYR A 152 5.65 -6.62 7.55
CA TYR A 152 6.32 -6.34 6.29
C TYR A 152 7.63 -7.12 6.18
N ALA A 153 7.97 -7.49 4.95
CA ALA A 153 9.25 -8.09 4.60
C ALA A 153 10.09 -7.10 3.81
N THR A 154 11.40 -7.11 4.02
CA THR A 154 12.37 -6.25 3.35
C THR A 154 13.49 -7.09 2.76
N ASP A 155 14.09 -6.64 1.66
CA ASP A 155 15.24 -7.32 1.02
C ASP A 155 16.60 -6.77 1.45
N GLN A 156 16.63 -5.86 2.42
CA GLN A 156 17.83 -5.38 3.12
C GLN A 156 17.65 -5.54 4.63
N HIS A 157 18.76 -5.69 5.34
CA HIS A 157 18.76 -5.53 6.79
C HIS A 157 18.76 -4.05 7.13
N TRP A 158 18.13 -3.68 8.24
CA TRP A 158 18.25 -2.33 8.76
C TRP A 158 19.66 -2.08 9.30
N ASP A 159 20.32 -1.04 8.79
CA ASP A 159 21.63 -0.54 9.26
C ASP A 159 21.62 0.96 9.58
N GLY A 160 20.45 1.60 9.50
CA GLY A 160 20.27 3.04 9.74
C GLY A 160 20.71 3.96 8.60
N THR A 161 21.19 3.43 7.46
CA THR A 161 21.74 4.25 6.36
C THR A 161 20.78 4.47 5.18
N ASP A 162 19.73 3.64 5.06
CA ASP A 162 18.84 3.64 3.89
C ASP A 162 17.43 4.19 4.16
N GLU A 163 17.07 4.48 5.40
CA GLU A 163 15.73 4.97 5.74
C GLU A 163 15.68 6.49 5.85
N TRP A 164 14.96 7.13 4.93
CA TRP A 164 14.73 8.57 4.89
C TRP A 164 13.29 8.91 5.29
N ARG A 165 13.09 10.14 5.77
CA ARG A 165 11.79 10.66 6.21
C ARG A 165 11.42 11.90 5.42
N ILE A 166 10.17 11.97 4.98
CA ILE A 166 9.53 13.19 4.49
C ILE A 166 8.32 13.47 5.39
N PRO A 167 8.02 14.73 5.78
CA PRO A 167 6.85 15.03 6.59
C PRO A 167 5.56 14.47 5.98
N TRP A 168 4.70 13.83 6.77
CA TRP A 168 3.46 13.20 6.29
C TRP A 168 2.56 14.17 5.52
N ASN A 169 2.55 15.45 5.92
CA ASN A 169 1.81 16.56 5.33
C ASN A 169 2.64 17.40 4.33
N ASN A 170 3.65 16.80 3.71
CA ASN A 170 4.49 17.50 2.73
C ASN A 170 3.65 18.09 1.60
N LYS A 171 3.80 19.39 1.37
CA LYS A 171 2.99 20.17 0.41
C LYS A 171 3.22 19.78 -1.06
N THR A 172 4.37 19.20 -1.39
CA THR A 172 4.65 18.73 -2.75
C THR A 172 3.97 17.41 -3.03
N ILE A 173 3.97 16.48 -2.06
CA ILE A 173 3.24 15.21 -2.18
C ILE A 173 1.73 15.45 -2.11
N ASN A 174 1.29 16.36 -1.23
CA ASN A 174 -0.10 16.80 -1.07
C ASN A 174 -1.10 15.63 -1.01
N PHE A 175 -0.76 14.58 -0.27
CA PHE A 175 -1.62 13.41 -0.15
C PHE A 175 -2.77 13.70 0.81
N ASP A 176 -3.98 13.39 0.36
CA ASP A 176 -5.17 13.46 1.18
C ASP A 176 -5.26 12.22 2.08
N TRP A 177 -5.09 12.41 3.38
CA TRP A 177 -5.18 11.36 4.40
C TRP A 177 -6.61 11.19 4.95
N THR A 178 -7.57 11.99 4.50
CA THR A 178 -8.95 11.91 5.01
C THR A 178 -9.62 10.60 4.60
N ILE A 179 -10.58 10.14 5.41
CA ILE A 179 -11.45 9.02 5.07
C ILE A 179 -12.54 9.58 4.15
N PRO A 180 -12.74 9.04 2.93
CA PRO A 180 -13.78 9.50 2.03
C PRO A 180 -15.15 9.25 2.66
N ASN A 181 -15.99 10.26 2.61
CA ASN A 181 -17.43 10.11 2.74
C ASN A 181 -18.00 10.16 1.32
N GLU A 182 -18.81 9.17 0.93
CA GLU A 182 -19.56 9.18 -0.34
C GLU A 182 -20.87 9.93 -0.19
#